data_AF-A0A0G3BTW2-F1
#
_entry.id   AF-A0A0G3BTW2-F1
#
_cell.length_a   1.000
_cell.length_b   1.000
_cell.length_c   1.000
_cell.angle_alpha   90.00
_cell.angle_beta   90.00
_cell.angle_gamma   90.00
#
_symmetry.space_group_name_H-M   'P 1'
#
loop_
_entity.id
_entity.type
_entity.pdbx_description
1 polymer ?
#
loop_
_entity_poly.entity_id
_entity_poly.type
_entity_poly.pdbx_seq_one_letter_code
_entity_poly.pdbx_strand_id
1 'polypeptide(L)' 'MPAFVPLNVEPPSAAPDIRIELQHGRTLVKVSWSASAAGECAAWLRELLR' A
#
# COMPACT_ATOMS: atom_id res chain seq x y z
N MET A 1 -18.82 37.59 9.54
CA MET A 1 -18.55 36.17 9.20
C MET A 1 -17.07 35.92 9.48
N PRO A 2 -16.68 34.79 10.08
CA PRO A 2 -15.26 34.50 10.30
C PRO A 2 -14.51 34.43 8.96
N ALA A 3 -13.29 34.96 8.92
CA ALA A 3 -12.43 34.93 7.75
C ALA A 3 -11.74 33.55 7.63
N PHE A 4 -11.60 33.05 6.41
CA PHE A 4 -10.81 31.86 6.15
C PHE A 4 -9.33 32.14 6.44
N VAL A 5 -8.69 31.29 7.24
CA VAL A 5 -7.25 31.35 7.52
C VAL A 5 -6.60 30.12 6.89
N PRO A 6 -5.77 30.28 5.84
CA PRO A 6 -5.06 29.15 5.24
C PRO A 6 -3.98 28.63 6.21
N LEU A 7 -3.95 27.31 6.40
CA LEU A 7 -2.92 26.61 7.16
C LEU A 7 -2.05 25.80 6.22
N ASN A 8 -0.74 25.89 6.39
CA ASN A 8 0.20 25.04 5.65
C ASN A 8 0.23 23.66 6.30
N VAL A 9 -0.38 22.68 5.64
CA VAL A 9 -0.33 21.27 6.06
C VAL A 9 0.80 20.58 5.31
N GLU A 10 1.68 19.91 6.06
CA GLU A 10 2.72 19.09 5.45
C GLU A 10 2.06 17.92 4.70
N PRO A 11 2.47 17.61 3.46
CA PRO A 11 1.90 16.48 2.75
C PRO A 11 2.16 15.21 3.56
N PRO A 12 1.22 14.24 3.56
CA PRO A 12 1.43 12.98 4.26
C PRO A 12 2.72 12.33 3.77
N SER A 13 3.60 11.92 4.70
CA SER A 13 4.82 11.19 4.35
C SER A 13 4.44 9.93 3.59
N ALA A 14 5.11 9.67 2.46
CA ALA A 14 5.03 8.50 1.56
C ALA A 14 3.76 7.63 1.65
N ALA A 15 3.06 7.46 0.53
CA ALA A 15 1.87 6.60 0.45
C ALA A 15 2.13 5.23 1.13
N PRO A 16 1.21 4.74 1.98
CA PRO A 16 1.45 3.55 2.77
C PRO A 16 1.69 2.32 1.88
N ASP A 17 2.52 1.39 2.34
CA ASP A 17 2.77 0.14 1.61
C ASP A 17 1.78 -0.96 1.99
N ILE A 18 1.40 -1.76 1.00
CA ILE A 18 0.73 -3.05 1.13
C ILE A 18 1.81 -4.10 1.37
N ARG A 19 1.67 -4.91 2.43
CA ARG A 19 2.60 -6.01 2.74
C ARG A 19 1.88 -7.34 2.73
N ILE A 20 2.39 -8.27 1.95
CA ILE A 20 1.90 -9.65 1.87
C ILE A 20 3.03 -10.60 2.28
N GLU A 21 2.72 -11.55 3.15
CA GLU A 21 3.65 -12.60 3.57
C GLU A 21 3.11 -13.97 3.14
N LEU A 22 3.98 -14.79 2.56
CA LEU A 22 3.61 -16.07 1.97
C LEU A 22 4.56 -17.14 2.49
N GLN A 23 4.00 -18.24 2.97
CA GLN A 23 4.78 -19.39 3.41
C GLN A 23 4.74 -20.48 2.33
N HIS A 24 5.87 -20.76 1.70
CA HIS A 24 6.04 -21.88 0.77
C HIS A 24 6.95 -22.93 1.41
N GLY A 25 6.33 -23.96 2.01
CA GLY A 25 7.04 -24.93 2.83
C GLY A 25 7.77 -24.26 3.99
N ARG A 26 9.10 -24.26 3.97
CA ARG A 26 9.95 -23.62 4.98
C ARG A 26 10.39 -22.20 4.60
N THR A 27 10.05 -21.73 3.41
CA THR A 27 10.46 -20.42 2.90
C THR A 27 9.37 -19.39 3.15
N LEU A 28 9.73 -18.28 3.79
CA LEU A 28 8.87 -17.10 3.94
C LEU A 28 9.23 -16.09 2.85
N VAL A 29 8.25 -15.73 2.02
CA VAL A 29 8.37 -14.69 1.00
C VAL A 29 7.62 -13.46 1.49
N LYS A 30 8.27 -12.30 1.45
CA LYS A 30 7.66 -11.01 1.79
C LYS A 30 7.58 -10.17 0.53
N VAL A 31 6.40 -9.62 0.26
CA VAL A 31 6.16 -8.74 -0.87
C VAL A 31 5.62 -7.42 -0.36
N SER A 32 6.22 -6.32 -0.82
CA SER A 32 5.80 -4.96 -0.51
C SER A 32 5.44 -4.23 -1.79
N TRP A 33 4.25 -3.63 -1.82
CA TRP A 33 3.81 -2.74 -2.90
C TRP A 33 3.41 -1.39 -2.34
N SER A 34 3.69 -0.32 -3.08
CA SER A 34 3.09 0.98 -2.79
C SER A 34 1.56 0.90 -2.83
N ALA A 35 0.85 1.68 -2.01
CA ALA A 35 -0.61 1.82 -2.11
C ALA A 35 -1.07 2.26 -3.52
N SER A 36 -0.26 3.04 -4.25
CA SER A 36 -0.54 3.41 -5.64
C SER A 36 -0.59 2.22 -6.60
N ALA A 37 0.03 1.10 -6.26
CA ALA A 37 0.06 -0.13 -7.05
C ALA A 37 -0.95 -1.19 -6.57
N ALA A 38 -2.01 -0.80 -5.86
CA ALA A 38 -3.02 -1.72 -5.33
C ALA A 38 -3.68 -2.60 -6.41
N GLY A 39 -3.85 -2.08 -7.63
CA GLY A 39 -4.40 -2.85 -8.76
C GLY A 39 -3.51 -4.03 -9.16
N GLU A 40 -2.20 -3.78 -9.31
CA GLU A 40 -1.20 -4.79 -9.62
C GLU A 40 -1.10 -5.84 -8.49
N CYS A 41 -1.11 -5.39 -7.23
CA CYS A 41 -1.14 -6.27 -6.07
C CYS A 41 -2.35 -7.22 -6.10
N ALA A 42 -3.54 -6.70 -6.43
CA ALA A 42 -4.75 -7.50 -6.51
C ALA A 42 -4.73 -8.47 -7.72
N ALA A 43 -4.12 -8.08 -8.85
CA ALA A 43 -3.94 -8.96 -10.00
C ALA A 43 -3.02 -10.13 -9.65
N TRP A 44 -1.86 -9.84 -9.07
CA TRP A 44 -0.92 -10.86 -8.60
C TRP A 44 -1.54 -11.81 -7.57
N LEU A 45 -2.29 -11.29 -6.59
CA LEU A 45 -2.91 -12.13 -5.56
C LEU A 45 -3.95 -13.08 -6.14
N ARG A 46 -4.73 -12.66 -7.14
CA ARG A 46 -5.69 -13.53 -7.83
C ARG A 46 -4.99 -14.64 -8.59
N GLU A 47 -3.84 -14.36 -9.20
CA GLU A 47 -3.05 -15.36 -9.90
C GLU A 47 -2.44 -16.38 -8.93
N LEU A 48 -1.97 -15.92 -7.78
CA LEU A 48 -1.45 -16.79 -6.74
C LEU A 48 -2.52 -17.73 -6.16
N LEU A 49 -3.77 -17.28 -6.07
CA LEU A 49 -4.89 -18.04 -5.51
C LEU A 49 -5.58 -18.97 -6.52
N ARG A 50 -5.20 -18.91 -7.80
CA ARG A 50 -5.67 -19.86 -8.83
C ARG A 50 -4.94 -21.18 -8.70
#